data_AF-A0A261G1L4-F1
#
_entry.id   AF-A0A261G1L4-F1
#
_cell.length_a   1.000
_cell.length_b   1.000
_cell.length_c   1.000
_cell.angle_alpha   90.00
_cell.angle_beta   90.00
_cell.angle_gamma   90.00
#
_symmetry.space_group_name_H-M   'P 1'
#
loop_
_entity.id
_entity.type
_entity.pdbx_description
1 polymer ?
#
loop_
_entity_poly.entity_id
_entity_poly.type
_entity_poly.pdbx_seq_one_letter_code
_entity_poly.pdbx_strand_id
1 'polypeptide(L)'
;MRFWECNDPTALSAQCPEEYTALLLRYDHFTVTVGELKGILITYQWHTERLPEGGRIAHVLLNPSPSHLSNSSADLRSTILRHPQAPTAVQKIIDQLNFVPSPSSPLEQQ
;
A
#
# COMPACT_ATOMS: atom_id res chain seq x y z
N MET A 1 10.20 16.06 7.75
CA MET A 1 8.83 15.64 7.40
C MET A 1 8.80 14.12 7.25
N ARG A 2 8.26 13.41 8.24
CA ARG A 2 7.84 12.02 8.09
C ARG A 2 6.35 12.09 7.76
N PHE A 3 5.97 11.89 6.50
CA PHE A 3 4.57 12.00 6.09
C PHE A 3 3.78 10.68 6.27
N TRP A 4 4.42 9.63 6.81
CA TRP A 4 3.96 8.25 6.71
C TRP A 4 4.26 7.57 8.04
N GLU A 5 3.22 7.34 8.84
CA GLU A 5 3.29 6.48 10.02
C GLU A 5 2.67 5.12 9.67
N CYS A 6 3.21 4.03 10.26
CA CYS A 6 2.51 2.76 10.24
C CYS A 6 1.10 2.97 10.79
N ASN A 7 0.08 2.44 10.12
CA ASN A 7 -1.35 2.61 10.44
C ASN A 7 -1.99 3.91 9.97
N ASP A 8 -1.43 4.55 8.94
CA ASP A 8 -2.16 5.60 8.23
C ASP A 8 -3.55 5.05 7.80
N PRO A 9 -4.66 5.70 8.17
CA PRO A 9 -6.03 5.21 7.90
C PRO A 9 -6.36 5.09 6.40
N THR A 10 -5.40 5.43 5.56
CA THR A 10 -5.48 5.54 4.10
C THR A 10 -4.70 4.42 3.42
N ALA A 11 -4.05 3.56 4.21
CA ALA A 11 -3.45 2.32 3.78
C ALA A 11 -4.53 1.30 3.40
N LEU A 12 -4.42 0.74 2.19
CA LEU A 12 -5.15 -0.45 1.82
C LEU A 12 -4.31 -1.70 2.14
N SER A 13 -4.94 -2.71 2.72
CA SER A 13 -4.35 -4.01 3.00
C SER A 13 -4.97 -5.08 2.10
N ALA A 14 -4.17 -5.97 1.56
CA ALA A 14 -4.64 -7.19 0.91
C ALA A 14 -3.86 -8.40 1.39
N GLN A 15 -4.54 -9.54 1.53
CA GLN A 15 -3.86 -10.80 1.73
C GLN A 15 -3.14 -11.19 0.43
N CYS A 16 -1.84 -11.42 0.54
CA CYS A 16 -0.98 -11.83 -0.54
C CYS A 16 -0.61 -13.32 -0.37
N PRO A 17 -1.00 -14.19 -1.32
CA PRO A 17 -0.56 -15.58 -1.36
C PRO A 17 0.97 -15.72 -1.35
N GLU A 18 1.47 -16.84 -0.80
CA GLU A 18 2.91 -17.09 -0.68
C GLU A 18 3.63 -17.11 -2.03
N GLU A 19 2.96 -17.59 -3.08
CA GLU A 19 3.47 -17.63 -4.46
C GLU A 19 3.90 -16.25 -5.00
N TYR A 20 3.20 -15.19 -4.58
CA TYR A 20 3.48 -13.81 -5.02
C TYR A 20 4.39 -13.05 -4.06
N THR A 21 4.58 -13.56 -2.84
CA THR A 21 5.32 -12.88 -1.77
C THR A 21 6.77 -12.61 -2.19
N ALA A 22 7.49 -13.62 -2.70
CA ALA A 22 8.90 -13.43 -3.09
C ALA A 22 9.08 -12.43 -4.24
N LEU A 23 8.07 -12.30 -5.10
CA LEU A 23 8.08 -11.39 -6.23
C LEU A 23 7.80 -9.95 -5.77
N LEU A 24 6.72 -9.74 -5.00
CA LEU A 24 6.31 -8.40 -4.56
C LEU A 24 7.33 -7.73 -3.63
N LEU A 25 8.09 -8.50 -2.83
CA LEU A 25 9.18 -7.98 -1.99
C LEU A 25 10.23 -7.20 -2.78
N ARG A 26 10.44 -7.53 -4.07
CA ARG A 26 11.42 -6.85 -4.92
C ARG A 26 10.95 -5.48 -5.41
N TYR A 27 9.67 -5.19 -5.23
CA TYR A 27 9.01 -3.98 -5.69
C TYR A 27 8.49 -3.15 -4.52
N ASP A 28 9.11 -3.31 -3.34
CA ASP A 28 8.89 -2.42 -2.21
C ASP A 28 9.13 -0.96 -2.64
N HIS A 29 8.23 -0.07 -2.23
CA HIS A 29 8.21 1.34 -2.63
C HIS A 29 8.01 1.60 -4.14
N PHE A 30 7.50 0.65 -4.92
CA PHE A 30 7.07 0.93 -6.29
C PHE A 30 5.65 1.50 -6.32
N THR A 31 5.39 2.35 -7.31
CA THR A 31 4.05 2.86 -7.57
C THR A 31 3.21 1.78 -8.24
N VAL A 32 2.04 1.52 -7.67
CA VAL A 32 1.01 0.61 -8.17
C VAL A 32 -0.33 1.34 -8.25
N THR A 33 -1.25 0.79 -9.03
CA THR A 33 -2.64 1.26 -9.08
C THR A 33 -3.54 0.27 -8.36
N VAL A 34 -4.47 0.74 -7.53
CA VAL A 34 -5.53 -0.07 -6.93
C VAL A 34 -6.87 0.59 -7.26
N GLY A 35 -7.68 -0.07 -8.08
CA GLY A 35 -8.84 0.56 -8.70
C GLY A 35 -8.40 1.71 -9.62
N GLU A 36 -8.82 2.93 -9.31
CA GLU A 36 -8.41 4.15 -10.04
C GLU A 36 -7.32 4.96 -9.29
N LEU A 37 -6.91 4.50 -8.11
CA LEU A 37 -6.03 5.25 -7.23
C LEU A 37 -4.59 4.77 -7.35
N LYS A 38 -3.66 5.72 -7.40
CA LYS A 38 -2.22 5.41 -7.34
C LYS A 38 -1.76 5.38 -5.89
N GLY A 39 -0.96 4.38 -5.58
CA GLY A 39 -0.35 4.24 -4.28
C GLY A 39 1.04 3.65 -4.37
N ILE A 40 1.70 3.59 -3.22
CA ILE A 40 3.02 2.99 -3.08
C ILE A 40 2.84 1.62 -2.42
N LEU A 41 3.38 0.58 -3.06
CA LEU A 41 3.42 -0.75 -2.50
C LEU A 41 4.43 -0.80 -1.35
N ILE A 42 4.00 -1.31 -0.20
CA ILE A 42 4.79 -1.44 1.02
C ILE A 42 4.76 -2.90 1.46
N THR A 43 5.94 -3.50 1.54
CA THR A 43 6.17 -4.93 1.83
C THR A 43 7.20 -5.16 2.94
N TYR A 44 7.88 -4.12 3.43
CA TYR A 44 8.90 -4.26 4.48
C TYR A 44 8.38 -4.89 5.80
N GLN A 45 7.07 -4.79 6.08
CA GLN A 45 6.45 -5.39 7.28
C GLN A 45 6.26 -6.91 7.18
N TRP A 46 6.54 -7.52 6.03
CA TRP A 46 6.40 -8.97 5.83
C TRP A 46 7.41 -9.79 6.61
N HIS A 47 8.43 -9.14 7.18
CA HIS A 47 9.33 -9.80 8.12
C HIS A 47 8.67 -10.11 9.46
N THR A 48 7.59 -9.42 9.83
CA THR A 48 6.89 -9.54 11.12
C THR A 48 5.46 -10.05 11.00
N GLU A 49 4.80 -9.87 9.84
CA GLU A 49 3.41 -10.26 9.63
C GLU A 49 3.30 -11.53 8.77
N ARG A 50 3.07 -12.69 9.38
CA ARG A 50 2.80 -13.95 8.65
C ARG A 50 1.36 -14.38 8.91
N LEU A 51 0.62 -14.63 7.85
CA LEU A 51 -0.74 -15.15 7.96
C LEU A 51 -0.74 -16.61 8.45
N PRO A 52 -1.74 -17.02 9.25
CA PRO A 52 -1.84 -18.40 9.75
C PRO A 52 -1.92 -19.45 8.64
N GLU A 53 -2.48 -19.09 7.50
CA GLU A 53 -2.79 -19.97 6.36
C GLU A 53 -1.67 -19.99 5.30
N GLY A 54 -0.56 -19.27 5.55
CA GLY A 54 0.47 -18.97 4.56
C GLY A 54 0.26 -17.62 3.88
N GLY A 55 1.34 -16.98 3.41
CA GLY A 55 1.30 -15.65 2.78
C GLY A 55 1.65 -14.46 3.70
N ARG A 56 1.36 -13.25 3.22
CA ARG A 56 1.72 -11.94 3.83
C ARG A 56 0.64 -10.89 3.59
N ILE A 57 0.66 -9.77 4.32
CA ILE A 57 -0.28 -8.64 4.09
C ILE A 57 0.38 -7.56 3.24
N ALA A 58 0.02 -7.47 1.96
CA ALA A 58 0.45 -6.36 1.12
C ALA A 58 -0.23 -5.06 1.56
N HIS A 59 0.56 -4.02 1.77
CA HIS A 59 0.05 -2.69 2.08
C HIS A 59 0.24 -1.77 0.87
N VAL A 60 -0.78 -1.00 0.51
CA VAL A 60 -0.69 0.05 -0.51
C VAL A 60 -1.10 1.36 0.12
N LEU A 61 -0.17 2.31 0.14
CA LEU A 61 -0.39 3.64 0.68
C LEU A 61 -0.83 4.56 -0.44
N LEU A 62 -2.11 4.92 -0.43
CA LEU A 62 -2.73 5.75 -1.45
C LEU A 62 -2.28 7.20 -1.33
N ASN A 63 -2.03 7.84 -2.47
CA ASN A 63 -1.71 9.26 -2.47
C ASN A 63 -2.32 9.99 -3.71
N PRO A 64 -3.19 11.00 -3.51
CA PRO A 64 -3.67 11.46 -2.21
C PRO A 64 -4.51 10.38 -1.53
N SER A 65 -4.45 10.36 -0.20
CA SER A 65 -5.42 9.61 0.58
C SER A 65 -6.84 10.02 0.17
N PRO A 66 -7.81 9.08 0.10
CA PRO A 66 -9.21 9.42 -0.15
C PRO A 66 -9.75 10.48 0.82
N SER A 67 -9.28 10.48 2.06
CA SER A 67 -9.65 11.42 3.12
C SER A 67 -9.09 12.83 2.92
N HIS A 68 -8.01 12.97 2.13
CA HIS A 68 -7.30 14.23 1.90
C HIS A 68 -7.55 14.85 0.52
N LEU A 69 -8.48 14.30 -0.28
CA LEU A 69 -8.85 14.85 -1.58
C LEU A 69 -9.31 16.33 -1.52
N SER A 70 -9.71 16.81 -0.36
CA SER A 70 -10.15 18.19 -0.09
C SER A 70 -9.01 19.20 0.22
N ASN A 71 -7.79 18.75 0.56
CA ASN A 71 -6.71 19.63 0.99
C ASN A 71 -5.44 19.50 0.09
N SER A 72 -5.19 20.53 -0.72
CA SER A 72 -3.96 20.84 -1.47
C SER A 72 -3.27 19.69 -2.24
N SER A 73 -3.51 19.69 -3.55
CA SER A 73 -3.03 18.74 -4.57
C SER A 73 -1.54 18.85 -4.96
N ALA A 74 -0.77 19.77 -4.38
CA ALA A 74 0.57 20.13 -4.86
C ALA A 74 1.72 19.31 -4.23
N ASP A 75 1.76 19.19 -2.90
CA ASP A 75 2.86 18.49 -2.21
C ASP A 75 2.71 16.96 -2.25
N LEU A 76 1.46 16.48 -2.23
CA LEU A 76 1.11 15.06 -2.22
C LEU A 76 1.54 14.34 -3.52
N ARG A 77 1.30 14.95 -4.70
CA ARG A 77 1.73 14.39 -6.00
C ARG A 77 3.25 14.23 -6.12
N SER A 78 4.04 15.04 -5.41
CA SER A 78 5.51 15.06 -5.52
C SER A 78 6.18 13.79 -5.00
N THR A 79 5.55 13.08 -4.06
CA THR A 79 6.13 11.87 -3.45
C THR A 79 5.97 10.65 -4.35
N ILE A 80 4.76 10.33 -4.85
CA ILE A 80 4.55 9.20 -5.78
C ILE A 80 5.43 9.33 -7.03
N LEU A 81 5.57 10.54 -7.58
CA LEU A 81 6.34 10.78 -8.80
C LEU A 81 7.84 10.46 -8.64
N ARG A 82 8.35 10.34 -7.41
CA ARG A 82 9.75 9.97 -7.13
C ARG A 82 9.96 8.46 -7.04
N HIS A 83 8.88 7.67 -7.00
CA HIS A 83 8.94 6.22 -6.93
C HIS A 83 8.85 5.58 -8.32
N PRO A 84 9.61 4.53 -8.61
CA PRO A 84 9.53 3.83 -9.88
C PRO A 84 8.15 3.17 -10.03
N GLN A 85 7.63 3.12 -11.25
CA GLN A 85 6.39 2.42 -11.54
C GLN A 85 6.62 0.90 -11.57
N ALA A 86 5.73 0.14 -10.94
CA ALA A 86 5.77 -1.31 -10.97
C ALA A 86 5.64 -1.85 -12.41
N PRO A 87 6.41 -2.89 -12.79
CA PRO A 87 6.24 -3.55 -14.07
C PRO A 87 4.82 -4.09 -14.26
N THR A 88 4.37 -4.21 -15.51
CA THR A 88 3.01 -4.72 -15.82
C THR A 88 2.70 -6.08 -15.18
N ALA A 89 3.69 -6.96 -15.05
CA ALA A 89 3.52 -8.25 -14.38
C ALA A 89 3.16 -8.10 -12.88
N VAL A 90 3.76 -7.12 -12.20
CA VAL A 90 3.47 -6.80 -10.81
C VAL A 90 2.09 -6.15 -10.69
N GLN A 91 1.77 -5.22 -11.59
CA GLN A 91 0.45 -4.59 -11.60
C GLN A 91 -0.67 -5.63 -11.77
N LYS A 92 -0.50 -6.62 -12.65
CA LYS A 92 -1.48 -7.72 -12.80
C LYS A 92 -1.70 -8.52 -11.52
N ILE A 93 -0.67 -8.68 -10.68
CA ILE A 93 -0.80 -9.36 -9.39
C ILE A 93 -1.60 -8.46 -8.44
N ILE A 94 -1.25 -7.18 -8.36
CA ILE A 94 -1.98 -6.19 -7.55
C ILE A 94 -3.48 -6.15 -7.94
N ASP A 95 -3.79 -6.20 -9.23
CA ASP A 95 -5.17 -6.20 -9.74
C ASP A 95 -5.97 -7.46 -9.33
N GLN A 96 -5.29 -8.56 -8.97
CA GLN A 96 -5.91 -9.80 -8.49
C GLN A 96 -6.10 -9.82 -6.97
N LEU A 97 -5.41 -8.94 -6.23
CA LEU A 97 -5.51 -8.86 -4.78
C LEU A 97 -6.73 -8.04 -4.37
N ASN A 98 -7.47 -8.53 -3.38
CA ASN A 98 -8.60 -7.80 -2.82
C ASN A 98 -8.13 -6.85 -1.73
N PHE A 99 -7.85 -5.61 -2.11
CA PHE A 99 -7.46 -4.53 -1.20
C PHE A 99 -8.67 -3.98 -0.45
N VAL A 100 -8.61 -4.02 0.87
CA VAL A 100 -9.60 -3.43 1.77
C VAL A 100 -8.94 -2.32 2.60
N PRO A 101 -9.71 -1.33 3.09
CA PRO A 101 -9.18 -0.36 4.05
C PRO A 101 -8.54 -1.10 5.22
N SER A 102 -7.30 -0.76 5.54
CA SER A 102 -6.66 -1.31 6.74
C SER A 102 -7.50 -0.87 7.95
N PRO A 103 -7.79 -1.75 8.91
CA PRO A 103 -8.49 -1.33 10.12
C PRO A 103 -7.64 -0.25 10.77
N SER A 104 -8.13 0.98 10.76
CA SER A 104 -7.52 2.08 11.49
C SER A 104 -7.27 1.57 12.90
N SER A 105 -6.02 1.62 13.38
CA SER A 105 -5.79 1.41 14.82
C SER A 105 -6.73 2.37 15.56
N PRO A 106 -7.59 1.90 16.47
CA PRO A 106 -8.46 2.79 17.23
C PRO A 106 -7.56 3.56 18.22
N LEU A 107 -7.06 4.70 17.78
CA LEU A 107 -6.34 5.67 18.61
C LEU A 107 -7.06 7.02 18.56
N GLU A 108 -8.40 6.99 18.70
CA GLU A 108 -9.19 8.15 19.12
C GLU A 108 -10.41 7.67 19.93
N GLN A 109 -10.13 7.14 21.13
CA GLN A 109 -11.03 7.26 22.27
C GLN A 109 -10.17 7.39 23.53
N GLN A 110 -9.69 8.60 23.80
CA GLN A 110 -9.41 9.09 25.16
C GLN A 110 -9.24 10.60 25.18
#